data_AF-A0A351BFY7-F1
#
_entry.id   AF-A0A351BFY7-F1
#
_cell.length_a   1.000
_cell.length_b   1.000
_cell.length_c   1.000
_cell.angle_alpha   90.00
_cell.angle_beta   90.00
_cell.angle_gamma   90.00
#
_symmetry.space_group_name_H-M   'P 1'
#
loop_
_entity.id
_entity.type
_entity.pdbx_description
1 polymer ?
#
loop_
_entity_poly.entity_id
_entity_poly.type
_entity_poly.pdbx_seq_one_letter_code
_entity_poly.pdbx_strand_id
1 'polypeptide(L)'
;MLSSANDDRLGLSFNIGAYKFFNFQLDISSIDLDFWGGPFVPTGGLAPSFRLSLYDNPTGVANVGTATLLDSVDITGVLSSAPNVFNWTNHIVGLNTTGNTNGNVTLVIDELVGGYAALDNFRIVASDTQGDVGQVPEPAALALLGMGMAALGLSRRRRSA
;
A
#
# COMPACT_ATOMS: atom_id res chain seq x y z
N MET A 1 -9.00 -5.98 10.31
CA MET A 1 -9.66 -7.19 9.77
C MET A 1 -9.54 -8.26 10.85
N LEU A 2 -10.53 -9.15 11.06
CA LEU A 2 -10.57 -10.15 12.13
C LEU A 2 -10.59 -11.58 11.55
N SER A 3 -9.43 -12.08 11.15
CA SER A 3 -9.31 -13.33 10.36
C SER A 3 -9.81 -14.61 11.04
N SER A 4 -9.94 -14.63 12.37
CA SER A 4 -10.39 -15.80 13.14
C SER A 4 -11.90 -15.87 13.36
N ALA A 5 -12.60 -14.74 13.28
CA ALA A 5 -14.06 -14.67 13.49
C ALA A 5 -14.82 -14.52 12.18
N ASN A 6 -14.24 -13.85 11.18
CA ASN A 6 -14.80 -13.69 9.84
C ASN A 6 -13.67 -13.84 8.81
N ASP A 7 -14.00 -14.38 7.63
CA ASP A 7 -13.11 -14.34 6.45
C ASP A 7 -13.15 -12.92 5.88
N ASP A 8 -12.51 -12.00 6.61
CA ASP A 8 -12.47 -10.58 6.27
C ASP A 8 -11.60 -10.41 5.01
N ARG A 9 -12.24 -10.00 3.92
CA ARG A 9 -11.58 -9.67 2.65
C ARG A 9 -12.01 -8.30 2.19
N LEU A 10 -11.07 -7.52 1.66
CA LEU A 10 -11.34 -6.25 1.01
C LEU A 10 -11.09 -6.37 -0.50
N GLY A 11 -12.13 -6.11 -1.30
CA GLY A 11 -12.03 -6.05 -2.75
C GLY A 11 -12.02 -4.60 -3.25
N LEU A 12 -11.06 -4.25 -4.10
CA LEU A 12 -10.95 -2.95 -4.76
C LEU A 12 -10.86 -3.14 -6.28
N SER A 13 -11.79 -2.56 -7.04
CA SER A 13 -11.85 -2.73 -8.50
C SER A 13 -11.39 -1.48 -9.24
N PHE A 14 -10.58 -1.68 -10.29
CA PHE A 14 -9.96 -0.61 -11.07
C PHE A 14 -10.00 -0.92 -12.56
N ASN A 15 -9.91 0.13 -13.38
CA ASN A 15 -9.53 -0.01 -14.77
C ASN A 15 -8.05 0.39 -14.92
N ILE A 16 -7.20 -0.58 -15.28
CA ILE A 16 -5.74 -0.42 -15.44
C ILE A 16 -5.32 -0.24 -16.91
N GLY A 17 -6.27 -0.16 -17.84
CA GLY A 17 -5.98 -0.14 -19.27
C GLY A 17 -5.12 -1.33 -19.72
N ALA A 18 -4.05 -1.04 -20.44
CA ALA A 18 -3.12 -2.03 -21.01
C ALA A 18 -1.77 -2.11 -20.27
N TYR A 19 -1.66 -1.51 -19.08
CA TYR A 19 -0.41 -1.49 -18.32
C TYR A 19 -0.02 -2.88 -17.80
N LYS A 20 1.29 -3.17 -17.81
CA LYS A 20 1.84 -4.49 -17.43
C LYS A 20 1.80 -4.82 -15.94
N PHE A 21 1.74 -3.80 -15.09
CA PHE A 21 1.74 -3.96 -13.64
C PHE A 21 0.66 -3.13 -12.97
N PHE A 22 0.01 -3.74 -11.99
CA PHE A 22 -0.74 -3.05 -10.95
C PHE A 22 0.17 -2.91 -9.74
N ASN A 23 0.65 -1.69 -9.48
CA ASN A 23 1.51 -1.38 -8.35
C ASN A 23 0.66 -0.89 -7.19
N PHE A 24 0.93 -1.45 -6.01
CA PHE A 24 0.23 -1.11 -4.78
C PHE A 24 1.22 -0.86 -3.65
N GLN A 25 1.14 0.32 -3.08
CA GLN A 25 1.78 0.67 -1.82
C GLN A 25 0.74 0.69 -0.71
N LEU A 26 1.12 0.15 0.43
CA LEU A 26 0.32 0.19 1.65
C LEU A 26 1.24 0.11 2.87
N ASP A 27 0.74 0.62 3.99
CA ASP A 27 1.30 0.38 5.31
C ASP A 27 0.43 -0.65 6.03
N ILE A 28 1.08 -1.62 6.69
CA ILE A 28 0.38 -2.64 7.48
C ILE A 28 0.90 -2.64 8.91
N SER A 29 0.01 -2.95 9.86
CA SER A 29 0.39 -3.14 11.26
C SER A 29 -0.63 -4.00 12.00
N SER A 30 -0.19 -4.66 13.08
CA SER A 30 -1.14 -5.26 14.02
C SER A 30 -1.86 -4.16 14.79
N ILE A 31 -3.09 -4.41 15.21
CA ILE A 31 -3.80 -3.54 16.13
C ILE A 31 -4.60 -4.40 17.09
N ASP A 32 -4.63 -4.01 18.34
CA ASP A 32 -5.53 -4.61 19.32
C ASP A 32 -6.06 -3.56 20.28
N LEU A 33 -7.13 -3.92 20.99
CA LEU A 33 -7.66 -3.14 22.09
C LEU A 33 -6.95 -3.55 23.38
N ASP A 34 -6.53 -2.58 24.18
CA ASP A 34 -5.97 -2.82 25.51
C ASP A 34 -7.05 -3.04 26.58
N PHE A 35 -8.32 -2.85 26.22
CA PHE A 35 -9.47 -2.96 27.11
C PHE A 35 -10.79 -3.17 26.33
N TRP A 36 -11.80 -3.73 27.01
CA TRP A 36 -13.17 -3.94 26.51
C TRP A 36 -13.30 -4.65 25.14
N GLY A 37 -13.12 -5.97 25.13
CA GLY A 37 -13.46 -6.81 23.99
C GLY A 37 -12.27 -7.41 23.25
N GLY A 38 -11.04 -6.96 23.54
CA GLY A 38 -9.79 -7.67 23.22
C GLY A 38 -9.24 -8.50 24.41
N PRO A 39 -8.04 -9.09 24.29
CA PRO A 39 -7.15 -8.99 23.13
C PRO A 39 -7.49 -10.02 22.04
N PHE A 40 -7.48 -9.58 20.78
CA PHE A 40 -7.58 -10.44 19.59
C PHE A 40 -6.20 -10.87 19.07
N VAL A 41 -5.14 -10.19 19.52
CA VAL A 41 -3.74 -10.48 19.23
C VAL A 41 -3.12 -11.19 20.45
N PRO A 42 -2.38 -12.30 20.30
CA PRO A 42 -1.80 -13.03 21.42
C PRO A 42 -0.91 -12.18 22.33
N THR A 43 -0.84 -12.56 23.61
CA THR A 43 0.08 -11.96 24.59
C THR A 43 1.52 -12.16 24.12
N GLY A 44 2.17 -11.08 23.67
CA GLY A 44 3.47 -11.10 23.00
C GLY A 44 3.46 -10.49 21.59
N GLY A 45 2.26 -10.16 21.08
CA GLY A 45 2.04 -9.59 19.76
C GLY A 45 2.04 -10.66 18.66
N LEU A 46 1.61 -10.25 17.46
CA LEU A 46 1.72 -11.06 16.25
C LEU A 46 2.01 -10.14 15.07
N ALA A 47 3.01 -10.48 14.26
CA ALA A 47 3.23 -9.78 13.00
C ALA A 47 2.10 -10.16 12.03
N PRO A 48 1.33 -9.20 11.48
CA PRO A 48 0.25 -9.53 10.58
C PRO A 48 0.81 -9.94 9.21
N SER A 49 0.10 -10.80 8.50
CA SER A 49 0.39 -11.09 7.10
C SER A 49 -0.88 -11.08 6.26
N PHE A 50 -0.71 -10.65 5.00
CA PHE A 50 -1.78 -10.50 4.05
C PHE A 50 -1.41 -11.15 2.73
N ARG A 51 -2.40 -11.72 2.04
CA ARG A 51 -2.32 -12.06 0.63
C ARG A 51 -2.96 -10.96 -0.20
N LEU A 52 -2.21 -10.48 -1.17
CA LEU A 52 -2.68 -9.54 -2.19
C LEU A 52 -2.85 -10.33 -3.48
N SER A 53 -4.08 -10.43 -3.98
CA SER A 53 -4.42 -11.18 -5.19
C SER A 53 -5.06 -10.27 -6.22
N LEU A 54 -4.53 -10.24 -7.44
CA LEU A 54 -5.10 -9.49 -8.56
C LEU A 54 -5.90 -10.44 -9.45
N TYR A 55 -7.16 -10.11 -9.68
CA TYR A 55 -8.04 -10.87 -10.57
C TYR A 55 -8.42 -10.07 -11.81
N ASP A 56 -8.48 -10.72 -12.98
CA ASP A 56 -9.16 -10.22 -14.18
C ASP A 56 -10.67 -10.24 -13.92
N ASN A 57 -11.31 -9.09 -14.09
CA ASN A 57 -12.74 -8.90 -13.84
C ASN A 57 -13.40 -8.17 -15.02
N PRO A 58 -13.46 -8.80 -16.20
CA PRO A 58 -13.92 -8.13 -17.42
C PRO A 58 -15.38 -7.72 -17.37
N THR A 59 -16.18 -8.41 -16.58
CA THR A 59 -17.61 -8.16 -16.37
C THR A 59 -17.87 -6.97 -15.45
N GLY A 60 -16.88 -6.53 -14.66
CA GLY A 60 -17.00 -5.41 -13.74
C GLY A 60 -17.94 -5.65 -12.56
N VAL A 61 -18.33 -6.91 -12.29
CA VAL A 61 -19.15 -7.24 -11.12
C VAL A 61 -18.32 -7.12 -9.84
N ALA A 62 -18.95 -6.65 -8.76
CA ALA A 62 -18.30 -6.48 -7.45
C ALA A 62 -18.13 -7.83 -6.70
N ASN A 63 -17.55 -8.84 -7.34
CA ASN A 63 -17.14 -10.10 -6.72
C ASN A 63 -16.03 -10.77 -7.55
N VAL A 64 -15.35 -11.75 -6.96
CA VAL A 64 -14.29 -12.53 -7.62
C VAL A 64 -14.63 -14.01 -7.83
N GLY A 65 -15.91 -14.39 -7.65
CA GLY A 65 -16.31 -15.81 -7.67
C GLY A 65 -16.08 -16.51 -9.01
N THR A 66 -16.10 -15.76 -10.11
CA THR A 66 -15.83 -16.25 -11.48
C THR A 66 -14.62 -15.56 -12.12
N ALA A 67 -13.89 -14.75 -11.36
CA ALA A 67 -12.78 -13.96 -11.86
C ALA A 67 -11.52 -14.83 -12.00
N THR A 68 -10.67 -14.53 -12.97
CA THR A 68 -9.41 -15.29 -13.18
C THR A 68 -8.29 -14.64 -12.39
N LEU A 69 -7.59 -15.41 -11.55
CA LEU A 69 -6.41 -14.92 -10.83
C LEU A 69 -5.29 -14.63 -11.83
N LEU A 70 -4.75 -13.41 -11.80
CA LEU A 70 -3.62 -12.96 -12.63
C LEU A 70 -2.29 -13.12 -11.88
N ASP A 71 -2.21 -12.60 -10.67
CA ASP A 71 -1.00 -12.65 -9.84
C ASP A 71 -1.35 -12.53 -8.35
N SER A 72 -0.45 -12.98 -7.48
CA SER A 72 -0.61 -12.84 -6.04
C SER A 72 0.72 -12.78 -5.30
N VAL A 73 0.75 -12.05 -4.18
CA VAL A 73 1.92 -11.96 -3.30
C VAL A 73 1.48 -11.94 -1.84
N ASP A 74 2.25 -12.62 -0.99
CA ASP A 74 2.10 -12.55 0.46
C ASP A 74 3.06 -11.50 1.02
N ILE A 75 2.55 -10.62 1.88
CA ILE A 75 3.33 -9.61 2.60
C ILE A 75 3.18 -9.82 4.11
N THR A 76 4.23 -9.50 4.85
CA THR A 76 4.26 -9.67 6.31
C THR A 76 4.75 -8.37 6.95
N GLY A 77 4.08 -7.95 8.00
CA GLY A 77 4.46 -6.80 8.81
C GLY A 77 5.54 -7.18 9.83
N VAL A 78 5.79 -6.26 10.76
CA VAL A 78 6.63 -6.52 11.91
C VAL A 78 5.80 -6.65 13.18
N LEU A 79 6.37 -7.34 14.16
CA LEU A 79 5.78 -7.45 15.48
C LEU A 79 5.73 -6.07 16.17
N SER A 80 4.58 -5.72 16.73
CA SER A 80 4.44 -4.51 17.54
C SER A 80 4.98 -4.72 18.95
N SER A 81 5.54 -3.67 19.56
CA SER A 81 6.11 -3.74 20.92
C SER A 81 5.06 -3.94 22.01
N ALA A 82 3.81 -3.58 21.72
CA ALA A 82 2.63 -3.85 22.53
C ALA A 82 1.40 -4.05 21.62
N PRO A 83 0.35 -4.77 22.08
CA PRO A 83 -0.81 -5.08 21.24
C PRO A 83 -1.56 -3.85 20.70
N ASN A 84 -1.63 -2.77 21.48
CA ASN A 84 -2.33 -1.53 21.18
C ASN A 84 -1.43 -0.43 20.58
N VAL A 85 -0.23 -0.79 20.11
CA VAL A 85 0.71 0.16 19.49
C VAL A 85 0.90 -0.21 18.04
N PHE A 86 0.66 0.74 17.14
CA PHE A 86 0.97 0.55 15.73
C PHE A 86 2.49 0.52 15.50
N ASN A 87 2.96 -0.54 14.87
CA ASN A 87 4.28 -0.67 14.29
C ASN A 87 4.15 -0.87 12.78
N TRP A 88 4.17 0.22 12.02
CA TRP A 88 3.87 0.23 10.60
C TRP A 88 5.02 -0.36 9.77
N THR A 89 4.67 -1.25 8.84
CA THR A 89 5.59 -1.74 7.79
C THR A 89 5.06 -1.28 6.44
N ASN A 90 5.87 -0.52 5.71
CA ASN A 90 5.56 -0.14 4.34
C ASN A 90 5.89 -1.29 3.37
N HIS A 91 4.97 -1.58 2.47
CA HIS A 91 5.18 -2.50 1.35
C HIS A 91 4.88 -1.79 0.04
N ILE A 92 5.71 -2.08 -0.97
CA ILE A 92 5.45 -1.74 -2.37
C ILE A 92 5.48 -3.05 -3.15
N VAL A 93 4.37 -3.41 -3.76
CA VAL A 93 4.24 -4.61 -4.59
C VAL A 93 3.83 -4.24 -6.01
N GLY A 94 4.31 -4.99 -6.99
CA GLY A 94 3.86 -4.89 -8.37
C GLY A 94 3.32 -6.24 -8.83
N LEU A 95 2.01 -6.31 -9.04
CA LEU A 95 1.29 -7.50 -9.48
C LEU A 95 1.21 -7.50 -11.01
N ASN A 96 1.60 -8.62 -11.63
CA ASN A 96 1.58 -8.81 -13.07
C ASN A 96 0.15 -8.88 -13.60
N THR A 97 -0.12 -8.15 -14.69
CA THR A 97 -1.45 -8.06 -15.29
C THR A 97 -1.60 -8.97 -16.52
N THR A 98 -0.59 -9.80 -16.82
CA THR A 98 -0.62 -10.72 -17.97
C THR A 98 -1.84 -11.63 -17.89
N GLY A 99 -2.70 -11.55 -18.92
CA GLY A 99 -3.97 -12.27 -18.97
C GLY A 99 -5.20 -11.38 -18.73
N ASN A 100 -5.03 -10.14 -18.26
CA ASN A 100 -6.09 -9.14 -18.22
C ASN A 100 -6.68 -8.93 -19.62
N THR A 101 -8.00 -8.93 -19.72
CA THR A 101 -8.70 -8.99 -21.01
C THR A 101 -9.25 -7.65 -21.49
N ASN A 102 -9.61 -6.73 -20.59
CA ASN A 102 -10.18 -5.43 -20.98
C ASN A 102 -9.78 -4.25 -20.07
N GLY A 103 -8.81 -4.44 -19.18
CA GLY A 103 -8.36 -3.43 -18.24
C GLY A 103 -9.08 -3.49 -16.89
N ASN A 104 -10.23 -4.15 -16.77
CA ASN A 104 -10.94 -4.21 -15.50
C ASN A 104 -10.38 -5.32 -14.62
N VAL A 105 -9.81 -4.93 -13.48
CA VAL A 105 -9.21 -5.85 -12.51
C VAL A 105 -9.79 -5.61 -11.13
N THR A 106 -9.66 -6.60 -10.25
CA THR A 106 -10.02 -6.48 -8.83
C THR A 106 -8.86 -6.97 -7.97
N LEU A 107 -8.33 -6.08 -7.14
CA LEU A 107 -7.41 -6.43 -6.07
C LEU A 107 -8.22 -6.96 -4.90
N VAL A 108 -7.83 -8.12 -4.37
CA VAL A 108 -8.34 -8.68 -3.13
C VAL A 108 -7.21 -8.66 -2.10
N ILE A 109 -7.50 -8.10 -0.95
CA ILE A 109 -6.64 -8.09 0.23
C ILE A 109 -7.27 -9.04 1.24
N ASP A 110 -6.51 -10.07 1.62
CA ASP A 110 -6.94 -11.16 2.51
C ASP A 110 -5.97 -11.23 3.70
N GLU A 111 -6.48 -11.13 4.93
CA GLU A 111 -5.66 -11.25 6.14
C GLU A 111 -5.43 -12.74 6.47
N LEU A 112 -4.19 -13.20 6.32
CA LEU A 112 -3.81 -14.58 6.59
C LEU A 112 -3.52 -14.80 8.08
N VAL A 113 -2.81 -13.85 8.69
CA VAL A 113 -2.35 -13.90 10.09
C VAL A 113 -2.45 -12.49 10.67
N GLY A 114 -2.78 -12.38 11.95
CA GLY A 114 -2.79 -11.09 12.65
C GLY A 114 -3.80 -11.07 13.78
N GLY A 115 -4.91 -11.79 13.61
CA GLY A 115 -6.02 -11.74 14.57
C GLY A 115 -6.77 -10.44 14.36
N TYR A 116 -6.16 -9.30 14.66
CA TYR A 116 -6.64 -8.01 14.19
C TYR A 116 -5.51 -7.16 13.59
N ALA A 117 -5.71 -6.71 12.35
CA ALA A 117 -4.70 -5.94 11.62
C ALA A 117 -5.28 -4.71 10.92
N ALA A 118 -4.41 -3.71 10.76
CA ALA A 118 -4.69 -2.42 10.14
C ALA A 118 -3.91 -2.24 8.84
N LEU A 119 -4.52 -1.48 7.94
CA LEU A 119 -4.02 -1.12 6.62
C LEU A 119 -4.19 0.39 6.46
N ASP A 120 -3.18 1.10 5.98
CA ASP A 120 -3.24 2.56 5.74
C ASP A 120 -2.39 3.00 4.52
N ASN A 121 -2.49 4.27 4.14
CA ASN A 121 -1.65 4.96 3.16
C ASN A 121 -1.60 4.28 1.78
N PHE A 122 -2.76 3.92 1.26
CA PHE A 122 -2.88 3.29 -0.06
C PHE A 122 -2.41 4.21 -1.19
N ARG A 123 -1.45 3.72 -1.98
CA ARG A 123 -1.08 4.32 -3.28
C ARG A 123 -1.18 3.27 -4.36
N ILE A 124 -1.97 3.56 -5.38
CA ILE A 124 -2.31 2.61 -6.44
C ILE A 124 -1.92 3.22 -7.77
N VAL A 125 -1.10 2.51 -8.55
CA VAL A 125 -0.57 2.99 -9.83
C VAL A 125 -0.57 1.84 -10.83
N ALA A 126 -1.18 2.05 -11.99
CA ALA A 126 -1.02 1.17 -13.14
C ALA A 126 0.13 1.72 -14.01
N SER A 127 1.14 0.89 -14.29
CA SER A 127 2.28 1.29 -15.12
C SER A 127 2.95 0.09 -15.80
N ASP A 128 3.87 0.35 -16.73
CA ASP A 128 4.69 -0.68 -17.36
C ASP A 128 5.94 -1.05 -16.55
N THR A 129 6.14 -0.43 -15.37
CA THR A 129 7.30 -0.64 -14.50
C THR A 129 6.88 -1.24 -13.16
N GLN A 130 7.42 -2.41 -12.82
CA GLN A 130 7.11 -3.07 -11.55
C GLN A 130 7.60 -2.23 -10.36
N GLY A 131 6.75 -2.05 -9.36
CA GLY A 131 7.05 -1.27 -8.15
C GLY A 131 7.00 0.25 -8.34
N ASP A 132 6.62 0.74 -9.51
CA ASP A 132 6.41 2.18 -9.72
C ASP A 132 5.13 2.64 -9.02
N VAL A 133 5.32 3.34 -7.92
CA VAL A 133 4.26 3.99 -7.16
C VAL A 133 4.12 5.47 -7.53
N GLY A 134 4.82 5.95 -8.56
CA GLY A 134 4.85 7.33 -8.99
C GLY A 134 5.79 8.21 -8.17
N GLN A 135 6.25 9.32 -8.76
CA GLN A 135 7.05 10.31 -8.04
C GLN A 135 6.15 11.19 -7.16
N VAL A 136 6.57 11.45 -5.93
CA VAL A 136 6.03 12.58 -5.16
C VAL A 136 6.75 13.82 -5.70
N PRO A 137 6.05 14.87 -6.16
CA PRO A 137 6.72 16.10 -6.55
C PRO A 137 7.56 16.58 -5.37
N GLU A 138 8.89 16.59 -5.53
CA GLU A 138 9.75 17.12 -4.49
C GLU A 138 9.36 18.58 -4.24
N PRO A 139 9.21 19.02 -2.97
CA PRO A 139 8.99 20.42 -2.69
C PRO A 139 10.07 21.24 -3.41
N ALA A 140 9.70 22.37 -3.97
CA ALA A 140 10.63 23.30 -4.63
C ALA A 140 11.72 23.86 -3.68
N ALA A 141 11.93 23.26 -2.51
CA ALA A 141 12.96 23.58 -1.52
C ALA A 141 14.36 23.63 -2.13
N LEU A 142 14.73 22.74 -3.05
CA LEU A 142 16.02 22.82 -3.75
C LEU A 142 16.10 24.04 -4.69
N ALA A 143 15.01 24.34 -5.40
CA ALA A 143 14.92 25.54 -6.24
C ALA A 143 14.92 26.83 -5.39
N LEU A 144 14.21 26.84 -4.26
CA LEU A 144 14.16 27.94 -3.29
C LEU A 144 15.50 28.16 -2.61
N LEU A 145 16.20 27.09 -2.22
CA LEU A 145 17.55 27.14 -1.68
C LEU A 145 18.52 27.72 -2.72
N GLY A 146 18.45 27.25 -3.96
CA GLY A 146 19.24 27.77 -5.07
C GLY A 146 19.01 29.26 -5.32
N MET A 147 17.75 29.69 -5.36
CA MET A 147 17.38 31.10 -5.50
C MET A 147 17.85 31.95 -4.31
N GLY A 148 17.70 31.45 -3.08
CA GLY A 148 18.16 32.12 -1.87
C GLY A 148 19.68 32.33 -1.87
N MET A 149 20.44 31.31 -2.25
CA MET A 149 21.90 31.39 -2.35
C MET A 149 22.36 32.37 -3.44
N ALA A 150 21.67 32.38 -4.60
CA ALA A 150 21.94 33.33 -5.67
C ALA A 150 21.67 34.78 -5.24
N ALA A 151 20.54 35.03 -4.56
CA ALA A 151 20.19 36.34 -4.03
C ALA A 151 21.20 36.82 -2.96
N LEU A 152 21.65 35.92 -2.08
CA LEU A 152 22.70 36.20 -1.11
C LEU A 152 24.05 36.53 -1.79
N GLY A 153 24.42 35.80 -2.84
CA GLY A 153 25.64 36.07 -3.60
C GLY A 153 25.62 37.43 -4.30
N LEU A 154 24.49 37.79 -4.92
CA LEU A 154 24.30 39.07 -5.61
C LEU A 154 24.28 40.27 -4.64
N SER A 155 23.62 40.12 -3.49
CA SER A 155 23.59 41.16 -2.46
C SER A 155 24.95 41.39 -1.81
N ARG A 156 25.77 40.33 -1.64
CA ARG A 156 27.15 40.46 -1.14
C ARG A 156 28.05 41.19 -2.13
N ARG A 157 27.96 40.88 -3.43
CA ARG A 157 28.73 41.58 -4.48
C ARG A 157 28.41 43.07 -4.57
N ARG A 158 27.14 43.45 -4.39
CA ARG A 158 26.72 44.87 -4.38
C ARG A 158 27.21 45.68 -3.17
N ARG A 159 27.61 45.02 -2.07
CA ARG A 159 28.19 45.70 -0.89
C ARG A 159 29.70 45.87 -0.97
N SER A 160 30.37 45.19 -1.90
CA SER A 160 31.82 45.22 -2.05
C SER A 160 32.30 46.02 -3.27
N ALA A 161 31.38 46.64 -4.00
CA ALA A 161 31.62 47.64 -5.05
C ALA A 161 31.11 49.00 -4.55
#